data_AF-A0A956CLP6-F1
#
_entry.id   AF-A0A956CLP6-F1
#
_cell.length_a   1.000
_cell.length_b   1.000
_cell.length_c   1.000
_cell.angle_alpha   90.00
_cell.angle_beta   90.00
_cell.angle_gamma   90.00
#
_symmetry.space_group_name_H-M   'P 1'
#
loop_
_entity.id
_entity.type
_entity.pdbx_description
1 polymer ?
#
loop_
_entity_poly.entity_id
_entity_poly.type
_entity_poly.pdbx_seq_one_letter_code
_entity_poly.pdbx_strand_id
1 'polypeptide(L)'
;FDREGSERDEVHGFSQAAQANFVLADVLRQRSEAIAIPPGTAEEQHQVLERRAQLLLKAQTEYFNTIRYTDPAWAARAGYQIGALYDRMWATISEAPVPPPRRKFGEADMRIYEDEYRKEMARMIRPLVRHAIRYWELTLMMIERASVDSEWSAKLKADLEAARTRLRLTAPDDGDDAAGEDARQEPHVPSRGSDALAKPPAPAATTP
;
A
#
# COMPACT_ATOMS: atom_id res chain seq x y z
N PHE A 1 -29.58 11.15 -30.13
CA PHE A 1 -28.64 10.22 -29.48
C PHE A 1 -28.15 10.88 -28.21
N ASP A 2 -28.46 10.24 -27.09
CA ASP A 2 -28.48 10.82 -25.75
C ASP A 2 -27.07 10.79 -25.14
N ARG A 3 -26.29 11.86 -25.38
CA ARG A 3 -24.90 11.97 -24.93
C ARG A 3 -24.80 12.00 -23.40
N GLU A 4 -25.80 12.60 -22.75
CA GLU A 4 -25.88 12.71 -21.28
C GLU A 4 -26.23 11.37 -20.61
N GLY A 5 -26.93 10.47 -21.30
CA GLY A 5 -27.15 9.10 -20.83
C GLY A 5 -25.85 8.28 -20.83
N SER A 6 -25.11 8.33 -21.95
CA SER A 6 -23.83 7.61 -22.10
C SER A 6 -22.77 8.07 -21.08
N GLU A 7 -22.65 9.37 -20.85
CA GLU A 7 -21.68 9.92 -19.90
C GLU A 7 -22.02 9.56 -18.44
N ARG A 8 -23.31 9.52 -18.07
CA ARG A 8 -23.74 9.10 -16.72
C ARG A 8 -23.49 7.63 -16.45
N ASP A 9 -23.73 6.76 -17.43
CA ASP A 9 -23.51 5.32 -17.32
C ASP A 9 -22.01 4.99 -17.23
N GLU A 10 -21.17 5.70 -17.98
CA GLU A 10 -19.70 5.57 -17.90
C GLU A 10 -19.15 5.99 -16.53
N VAL A 11 -19.58 7.14 -15.99
CA VAL A 11 -19.17 7.63 -14.67
C VAL A 11 -19.59 6.65 -13.56
N HIS A 12 -20.81 6.08 -13.63
CA HIS A 12 -21.26 5.06 -12.68
C HIS A 12 -20.44 3.77 -12.80
N GLY A 13 -20.13 3.32 -14.01
CA GLY A 13 -19.30 2.13 -14.24
C GLY A 13 -17.89 2.27 -13.65
N PHE A 14 -17.26 3.44 -13.80
CA PHE A 14 -15.94 3.70 -13.20
C PHE A 14 -15.98 3.70 -11.67
N SER A 15 -17.03 4.26 -11.06
CA SER A 15 -17.20 4.25 -9.60
C SER A 15 -17.40 2.83 -9.04
N GLN A 16 -18.19 1.99 -9.73
CA GLN A 16 -18.41 0.60 -9.32
C GLN A 16 -17.14 -0.25 -9.42
N ALA A 17 -16.33 -0.05 -10.48
CA ALA A 17 -15.06 -0.74 -10.62
C ALA A 17 -14.04 -0.31 -9.54
N ALA A 18 -13.99 0.98 -9.19
CA ALA A 18 -13.18 1.47 -8.07
C ALA A 18 -13.58 0.79 -6.76
N GLN A 19 -14.88 0.71 -6.48
CA GLN A 19 -15.42 0.06 -5.28
C GLN A 19 -15.08 -1.43 -5.21
N ALA A 20 -15.23 -2.15 -6.33
CA ALA A 20 -14.92 -3.58 -6.39
C ALA A 20 -13.44 -3.86 -6.08
N ASN A 21 -12.53 -3.10 -6.67
CA ASN A 21 -11.09 -3.21 -6.41
C ASN A 21 -10.75 -2.86 -4.96
N PHE A 22 -11.38 -1.82 -4.41
CA PHE A 22 -11.18 -1.43 -3.02
C PHE A 22 -11.59 -2.54 -2.06
N VAL A 23 -12.75 -3.16 -2.28
CA VAL A 23 -13.24 -4.27 -1.46
C VAL A 23 -12.31 -5.48 -1.56
N LEU A 24 -11.85 -5.82 -2.77
CA LEU A 24 -10.89 -6.91 -2.96
C LEU A 24 -9.57 -6.63 -2.21
N ALA A 25 -9.07 -5.40 -2.29
CA ALA A 25 -7.89 -4.95 -1.56
C ALA A 25 -8.07 -5.12 -0.04
N ASP A 26 -9.23 -4.71 0.49
CA ASP A 26 -9.56 -4.86 1.91
C ASP A 26 -9.61 -6.33 2.35
N VAL A 27 -10.16 -7.23 1.53
CA VAL A 27 -10.18 -8.66 1.82
C VAL A 27 -8.76 -9.24 1.85
N LEU A 28 -7.91 -8.88 0.88
CA LEU A 28 -6.52 -9.32 0.82
C LEU A 28 -5.70 -8.80 2.01
N ARG A 29 -5.91 -7.53 2.37
CA ARG A 29 -5.34 -6.91 3.56
C ARG A 29 -5.74 -7.66 4.82
N GLN A 30 -7.04 -7.89 5.04
CA GLN A 30 -7.52 -8.60 6.21
C GLN A 30 -6.95 -10.02 6.30
N ARG A 31 -6.84 -10.72 5.17
CA ARG A 31 -6.19 -12.04 5.10
C ARG A 31 -4.71 -11.98 5.46
N SER A 32 -3.99 -10.96 4.99
CA SER A 32 -2.61 -10.72 5.41
C SER A 32 -2.55 -10.49 6.92
N GLU A 33 -3.37 -9.58 7.43
CA GLU A 33 -3.43 -9.18 8.84
C GLU A 33 -3.76 -10.33 9.79
N ALA A 34 -4.61 -11.28 9.36
CA ALA A 34 -4.97 -12.47 10.11
C ALA A 34 -3.83 -13.49 10.29
N ILE A 35 -2.76 -13.40 9.51
CA ILE A 35 -1.59 -14.28 9.66
C ILE A 35 -0.72 -13.77 10.82
N ALA A 36 -0.85 -14.41 11.98
CA ALA A 36 0.01 -14.17 13.14
C ALA A 36 1.39 -14.83 12.96
N ILE A 37 2.44 -14.14 13.41
CA ILE A 37 3.81 -14.69 13.42
C ILE A 37 3.94 -15.61 14.64
N PRO A 38 4.17 -16.92 14.45
CA PRO A 38 4.24 -17.85 15.57
C PRO A 38 5.54 -17.68 16.37
N PRO A 39 5.55 -18.07 17.66
CA PRO A 39 6.80 -18.38 18.33
C PRO A 39 7.42 -19.60 17.61
N GLY A 40 8.69 -19.51 17.25
CA GLY A 40 9.35 -20.55 16.48
C GLY A 40 10.74 -20.14 16.05
N THR A 41 11.39 -20.99 15.27
CA THR A 41 12.68 -20.68 14.66
C THR A 41 12.58 -19.51 13.69
N ALA A 42 13.71 -18.83 13.45
CA ALA A 42 13.75 -17.73 12.48
C ALA A 42 13.28 -18.15 11.08
N GLU A 43 13.52 -19.40 10.68
CA GLU A 43 13.10 -19.96 9.40
C GLU A 43 11.57 -20.09 9.31
N GLU A 44 10.92 -20.65 10.35
CA GLU A 44 9.46 -20.76 10.41
C GLU A 44 8.79 -19.38 10.39
N GLN A 45 9.33 -18.43 11.15
CA GLN A 45 8.83 -17.06 11.16
C GLN A 45 9.02 -16.37 9.80
N HIS A 46 10.15 -16.60 9.12
CA HIS A 46 10.42 -16.06 7.79
C HIS A 46 9.38 -16.53 6.76
N GLN A 47 9.07 -17.83 6.72
CA GLN A 47 8.07 -18.40 5.80
C GLN A 47 6.65 -17.86 6.07
N VAL A 48 6.33 -17.52 7.31
CA VAL A 48 5.05 -16.89 7.68
C VAL A 48 5.04 -15.43 7.23
N LEU A 49 6.13 -14.69 7.48
CA LEU A 49 6.30 -13.30 7.04
C LEU A 49 6.23 -13.16 5.52
N GLU A 50 6.84 -14.07 4.77
CA GLU A 50 6.80 -14.06 3.32
C GLU A 50 5.36 -14.22 2.79
N ARG A 51 4.61 -15.20 3.31
CA ARG A 51 3.19 -15.39 2.97
C ARG A 51 2.35 -14.14 3.29
N ARG A 52 2.60 -13.52 4.44
CA ARG A 52 1.95 -12.27 4.84
C ARG A 52 2.28 -11.12 3.87
N ALA A 53 3.55 -10.96 3.50
CA ALA A 53 4.02 -9.95 2.57
C ALA A 53 3.43 -10.12 1.17
N GLN A 54 3.32 -11.35 0.66
CA GLN A 54 2.68 -11.63 -0.63
C GLN A 54 1.21 -11.17 -0.66
N LEU A 55 0.45 -11.38 0.42
CA LEU A 55 -0.94 -10.88 0.50
C LEU A 55 -1.01 -9.36 0.61
N LEU A 56 -0.07 -8.74 1.34
CA LEU A 56 0.03 -7.28 1.44
C LEU A 56 0.30 -6.66 0.07
N LEU A 57 1.24 -7.21 -0.71
CA LEU A 57 1.57 -6.73 -2.05
C LEU A 57 0.38 -6.86 -3.01
N LYS A 58 -0.39 -7.96 -2.93
CA LYS A 58 -1.64 -8.11 -3.69
C LYS A 58 -2.67 -7.05 -3.29
N ALA A 59 -2.84 -6.79 -1.99
CA ALA A 59 -3.74 -5.74 -1.52
C ALA A 59 -3.32 -4.36 -2.04
N GLN A 60 -2.02 -4.05 -2.03
CA GLN A 60 -1.48 -2.82 -2.60
C GLN A 60 -1.83 -2.67 -4.08
N THR A 61 -1.65 -3.72 -4.89
CA THR A 61 -2.00 -3.69 -6.31
C THR A 61 -3.47 -3.31 -6.52
N GLU A 62 -4.38 -3.85 -5.72
CA GLU A 62 -5.80 -3.56 -5.85
C GLU A 62 -6.20 -2.17 -5.32
N TYR A 63 -5.52 -1.66 -4.30
CA TYR A 63 -5.66 -0.24 -3.92
C TYR A 63 -5.16 0.69 -5.03
N PHE A 64 -4.07 0.36 -5.72
CA PHE A 64 -3.66 1.14 -6.90
C PHE A 64 -4.67 1.06 -8.04
N ASN A 65 -5.25 -0.12 -8.29
CA ASN A 65 -6.32 -0.28 -9.26
C ASN A 65 -7.52 0.61 -8.91
N THR A 66 -7.84 0.76 -7.62
CA THR A 66 -8.88 1.71 -7.13
C THR A 66 -8.54 3.16 -7.51
N ILE A 67 -7.31 3.61 -7.23
CA ILE A 67 -6.85 4.98 -7.50
C ILE A 67 -6.93 5.33 -8.99
N ARG A 68 -6.70 4.36 -9.90
CA ARG A 68 -6.74 4.58 -11.35
C ARG A 68 -8.10 5.03 -11.90
N TYR A 69 -9.20 4.79 -11.17
CA TYR A 69 -10.53 5.23 -11.60
C TYR A 69 -10.83 6.70 -11.29
N THR A 70 -9.88 7.43 -10.69
CA THR A 70 -9.92 8.90 -10.49
C THR A 70 -11.11 9.44 -9.69
N ASP A 71 -11.86 8.59 -9.00
CA ASP A 71 -12.82 9.01 -7.98
C ASP A 71 -12.05 9.55 -6.76
N PRO A 72 -12.15 10.84 -6.41
CA PRO A 72 -11.31 11.44 -5.37
C PRO A 72 -11.53 10.81 -3.99
N ALA A 73 -12.75 10.40 -3.66
CA ALA A 73 -13.08 9.82 -2.36
C ALA A 73 -12.49 8.42 -2.22
N TRP A 74 -12.64 7.58 -3.25
CA TRP A 74 -12.07 6.22 -3.26
C TRP A 74 -10.56 6.24 -3.38
N ALA A 75 -9.99 7.15 -4.18
CA ALA A 75 -8.55 7.32 -4.28
C ALA A 75 -7.94 7.72 -2.94
N ALA A 76 -8.57 8.66 -2.20
CA ALA A 76 -8.11 9.09 -0.88
C ALA A 76 -8.14 7.93 0.13
N ARG A 77 -9.24 7.17 0.14
CA ARG A 77 -9.38 6.01 1.01
C ARG A 77 -8.35 4.91 0.69
N ALA A 78 -8.12 4.63 -0.58
CA ALA A 78 -7.13 3.65 -1.03
C ALA A 78 -5.71 4.08 -0.67
N GLY A 79 -5.34 5.33 -0.92
CA GLY A 79 -4.03 5.87 -0.55
C GLY A 79 -3.75 5.82 0.95
N TYR A 80 -4.74 6.15 1.78
CA TYR A 80 -4.66 5.98 3.24
C TYR A 80 -4.38 4.53 3.64
N GLN A 81 -5.11 3.57 3.05
CA GLN A 81 -4.94 2.15 3.36
C GLN A 81 -3.58 1.61 2.93
N ILE A 82 -3.01 2.08 1.81
CA ILE A 82 -1.64 1.69 1.41
C ILE A 82 -0.64 2.10 2.48
N GLY A 83 -0.68 3.34 2.99
CA GLY A 83 0.21 3.74 4.07
C GLY A 83 -0.02 2.92 5.35
N ALA A 84 -1.28 2.64 5.69
CA ALA A 84 -1.62 1.81 6.84
C ALA A 84 -1.18 0.35 6.72
N LEU A 85 -1.13 -0.24 5.51
CA LEU A 85 -0.60 -1.58 5.27
C LEU A 85 0.85 -1.69 5.75
N TYR A 86 1.69 -0.75 5.33
CA TYR A 86 3.11 -0.73 5.68
C TYR A 86 3.32 -0.47 7.17
N ASP A 87 2.55 0.45 7.75
CA ASP A 87 2.61 0.76 9.19
C ASP A 87 2.24 -0.45 10.05
N ARG A 88 1.16 -1.16 9.70
CA ARG A 88 0.73 -2.39 10.40
C ARG A 88 1.73 -3.53 10.22
N MET A 89 2.34 -3.68 9.03
CA MET A 89 3.38 -4.68 8.81
C MET A 89 4.60 -4.41 9.68
N TRP A 90 5.03 -3.15 9.77
CA TRP A 90 6.09 -2.74 10.70
C TRP A 90 5.74 -3.11 12.15
N ALA A 91 4.52 -2.82 12.60
CA ALA A 91 4.09 -3.08 13.97
C ALA A 91 4.08 -4.58 14.26
N THR A 92 3.55 -5.36 13.31
CA THR A 92 3.50 -6.83 13.40
C THR A 92 4.91 -7.43 13.55
N ILE A 93 5.89 -6.95 12.79
CA ILE A 93 7.27 -7.47 12.88
C ILE A 93 7.96 -7.01 14.17
N SER A 94 7.69 -5.77 14.61
CA SER A 94 8.28 -5.20 15.83
C SER A 94 7.79 -5.93 17.09
N GLU A 95 6.53 -6.39 17.08
CA GLU A 95 5.90 -7.14 18.16
C GLU A 95 6.09 -8.66 18.04
N ALA A 96 6.75 -9.13 16.97
CA ALA A 96 6.97 -10.56 16.75
C ALA A 96 7.81 -11.18 17.89
N PRO A 97 7.52 -12.43 18.27
CA PRO A 97 8.32 -13.13 19.28
C PRO A 97 9.75 -13.35 18.78
N VAL A 98 10.74 -13.09 19.64
CA VAL A 98 12.15 -13.32 19.31
C VAL A 98 12.37 -14.83 19.12
N PRO A 99 12.93 -15.27 17.97
CA PRO A 99 13.19 -16.68 17.73
C PRO A 99 14.29 -17.20 18.68
N PRO A 100 14.29 -18.49 19.06
CA PRO A 100 15.33 -19.02 19.92
C PRO A 100 16.67 -19.06 19.19
N PRO A 101 17.80 -18.85 19.89
CA PRO A 101 19.12 -18.92 19.30
C PRO A 101 19.44 -20.34 18.81
N ARG A 102 20.24 -20.45 17.73
CA ARG A 102 20.67 -21.74 17.17
C ARG A 102 21.52 -22.58 18.13
N ARG A 103 22.17 -21.93 19.09
CA ARG A 103 22.96 -22.55 20.16
C ARG A 103 22.36 -22.17 21.51
N LYS A 104 22.49 -23.05 22.49
CA LYS A 104 22.07 -22.74 23.86
C LYS A 104 22.94 -21.63 24.43
N PHE A 105 22.28 -20.60 24.95
CA PHE A 105 22.91 -19.47 25.62
C PHE A 105 22.65 -19.55 27.13
N GLY A 106 23.58 -19.02 27.92
CA GLY A 106 23.32 -18.73 29.32
C GLY A 106 22.38 -17.53 29.47
N GLU A 107 21.88 -17.26 30.68
CA GLU A 107 20.91 -16.17 30.92
C GLU A 107 21.44 -14.78 30.51
N ALA A 108 22.72 -14.48 30.78
CA ALA A 108 23.34 -13.22 30.40
C ALA A 108 23.44 -13.05 28.88
N ASP A 109 23.81 -14.11 28.17
CA ASP A 109 23.94 -14.13 26.70
C ASP A 109 22.56 -14.07 26.02
N MET A 110 21.52 -14.65 26.63
CA MET A 110 20.16 -14.59 26.12
C MET A 110 19.63 -13.16 26.09
N ARG A 111 19.88 -12.36 27.14
CA ARG A 111 19.47 -10.95 27.16
C ARG A 111 20.17 -10.14 26.08
N ILE A 112 21.47 -10.34 25.89
CA ILE A 112 22.24 -9.69 24.82
C ILE A 112 21.68 -10.08 23.46
N TYR A 113 21.38 -11.37 23.26
CA TYR A 113 20.81 -11.87 22.02
C TYR A 113 19.45 -11.22 21.70
N GLU A 114 18.54 -11.12 22.67
CA GLU A 114 17.23 -10.48 22.48
C GLU A 114 17.37 -8.99 22.14
N ASP A 115 18.24 -8.27 22.85
CA ASP A 115 18.47 -6.84 22.62
C ASP A 115 19.05 -6.59 21.22
N GLU A 116 20.09 -7.34 20.82
CA GLU A 116 20.71 -7.20 19.49
C GLU A 116 19.75 -7.63 18.38
N TYR A 117 18.99 -8.71 18.57
CA TYR A 117 17.97 -9.12 17.60
C TYR A 117 16.93 -8.03 17.37
N ARG A 118 16.43 -7.39 18.43
CA ARG A 118 15.45 -6.31 18.31
C ARG A 118 16.02 -5.09 17.60
N LYS A 119 17.27 -4.71 17.89
CA LYS A 119 17.95 -3.59 17.20
C LYS A 119 18.11 -3.86 15.71
N GLU A 120 18.64 -5.03 15.36
CA GLU A 120 18.82 -5.43 13.95
C GLU A 120 17.49 -5.52 13.21
N MET A 121 16.46 -6.10 13.86
CA MET A 121 15.13 -6.17 13.27
C MET A 121 14.56 -4.77 13.02
N ALA A 122 14.65 -3.86 14.01
CA ALA A 122 14.19 -2.49 13.88
C ALA A 122 14.89 -1.74 12.73
N ARG A 123 16.20 -1.96 12.54
CA ARG A 123 16.97 -1.42 11.41
C ARG A 123 16.45 -1.95 10.07
N MET A 124 16.24 -3.27 9.95
CA MET A 124 15.78 -3.91 8.71
C MET A 124 14.37 -3.48 8.28
N ILE A 125 13.45 -3.29 9.23
CA ILE A 125 12.06 -2.94 8.92
C ILE A 125 11.79 -1.43 8.81
N ARG A 126 12.80 -0.59 9.09
CA ARG A 126 12.72 0.86 8.93
C ARG A 126 12.20 1.34 7.56
N PRO A 127 12.52 0.71 6.41
CA PRO A 127 11.93 1.06 5.12
C PRO A 127 10.39 1.01 5.08
N LEU A 128 9.75 0.13 5.85
CA LEU A 128 8.29 0.03 5.90
C LEU A 128 7.66 1.32 6.42
N VAL A 129 8.23 1.91 7.48
CA VAL A 129 7.74 3.20 8.03
C VAL A 129 7.93 4.32 7.01
N ARG A 130 9.05 4.34 6.28
CA ARG A 130 9.28 5.32 5.20
C ARG A 130 8.26 5.19 4.08
N HIS A 131 7.89 3.96 3.69
CA HIS A 131 6.83 3.74 2.70
C HIS A 131 5.48 4.21 3.22
N ALA A 132 5.13 3.94 4.48
CA ALA A 132 3.89 4.44 5.09
C ALA A 132 3.81 5.98 5.00
N ILE A 133 4.87 6.67 5.45
CA ILE A 133 4.99 8.13 5.37
C ILE A 133 4.82 8.63 3.94
N ARG A 134 5.56 8.06 2.97
CA ARG A 134 5.50 8.48 1.57
C ARG A 134 4.09 8.39 0.99
N TYR A 135 3.39 7.28 1.21
CA TYR A 135 2.04 7.11 0.67
C TYR A 135 1.02 8.02 1.36
N TRP A 136 1.17 8.25 2.66
CA TRP A 136 0.32 9.20 3.37
C TRP A 136 0.55 10.65 2.94
N GLU A 137 1.78 11.06 2.66
CA GLU A 137 2.10 12.39 2.11
C GLU A 137 1.50 12.57 0.71
N LEU A 138 1.66 11.58 -0.18
CA LEU A 138 1.06 11.61 -1.51
C LEU A 138 -0.47 11.70 -1.46
N THR A 139 -1.08 10.95 -0.54
CA THR A 139 -2.54 10.95 -0.34
C THR A 139 -3.01 12.30 0.18
N LEU A 140 -2.31 12.89 1.15
CA LEU A 140 -2.66 14.18 1.70
C LEU A 140 -2.59 15.28 0.64
N MET A 141 -1.53 15.29 -0.16
CA MET A 141 -1.38 16.23 -1.28
C MET A 141 -2.55 16.12 -2.28
N MET A 142 -3.01 14.90 -2.57
CA MET A 142 -4.15 14.68 -3.44
C MET A 142 -5.47 15.19 -2.82
N ILE A 143 -5.71 14.90 -1.53
CA ILE A 143 -6.90 15.38 -0.81
C ILE A 143 -6.96 16.92 -0.81
N GLU A 144 -5.83 17.56 -0.51
CA GLU A 144 -5.71 19.02 -0.48
C GLU A 144 -5.97 19.65 -1.86
N ARG A 145 -5.45 19.05 -2.94
CA ARG A 145 -5.70 19.50 -4.32
C ARG A 145 -7.16 19.35 -4.74
N ALA A 146 -7.81 18.27 -4.34
CA ALA A 146 -9.19 17.99 -4.72
C ALA A 146 -10.21 18.82 -3.91
N SER A 147 -9.77 19.60 -2.90
CA SER A 147 -10.64 20.32 -1.97
C SER A 147 -11.70 19.42 -1.33
N VAL A 148 -11.38 18.13 -1.16
CA VAL A 148 -12.27 17.17 -0.51
C VAL A 148 -12.01 17.27 0.98
N ASP A 149 -12.80 18.07 1.68
CA ASP A 149 -12.87 17.99 3.14
C ASP A 149 -13.35 16.59 3.52
N SER A 150 -12.41 15.73 3.90
CA SER A 150 -12.72 14.37 4.30
C SER A 150 -12.39 14.15 5.76
N GLU A 151 -13.25 13.40 6.44
CA GLU A 151 -13.03 12.81 7.77
C GLU A 151 -11.66 12.12 7.88
N TRP A 152 -11.15 11.62 6.76
CA TRP A 152 -9.86 10.93 6.66
C TRP A 152 -8.65 11.85 6.80
N SER A 153 -8.78 13.16 6.53
CA SER A 153 -7.64 14.10 6.54
C SER A 153 -7.02 14.27 7.92
N ALA A 154 -7.82 14.40 8.97
CA ALA A 154 -7.34 14.54 10.34
C ALA A 154 -6.66 13.27 10.83
N LYS A 155 -7.26 12.11 10.55
CA LYS A 155 -6.70 10.79 10.87
C LYS A 155 -5.38 10.56 10.15
N LEU A 156 -5.32 10.85 8.85
CA LEU A 156 -4.12 10.73 8.03
C LEU A 156 -2.97 11.58 8.57
N LYS A 157 -3.24 12.83 8.97
CA LYS A 157 -2.24 13.72 9.58
C LYS A 157 -1.72 13.17 10.91
N ALA A 158 -2.59 12.65 11.76
CA ALA A 158 -2.21 12.05 13.03
C ALA A 158 -1.33 10.80 12.85
N ASP A 159 -1.74 9.88 11.96
CA ASP A 159 -1.00 8.66 11.67
C ASP A 159 0.37 8.98 11.04
N LEU A 160 0.45 10.00 10.16
CA LEU A 160 1.68 10.49 9.57
C LEU A 160 2.67 11.03 10.61
N GLU A 161 2.20 11.86 11.56
CA GLU A 161 3.07 12.38 12.62
C GLU A 161 3.54 11.29 13.59
N ALA A 162 2.70 10.29 13.86
CA ALA A 162 3.09 9.13 14.66
C ALA A 162 4.21 8.32 13.97
N ALA A 163 4.09 8.07 12.66
CA ALA A 163 5.13 7.39 11.90
C ALA A 163 6.42 8.20 11.78
N ARG A 164 6.34 9.53 11.59
CA ARG A 164 7.52 10.42 11.60
C ARG A 164 8.24 10.39 12.95
N THR A 165 7.49 10.44 14.04
CA THR A 165 8.05 10.36 15.41
C THR A 165 8.78 9.04 15.62
N ARG A 166 8.14 7.93 15.24
CA ARG A 166 8.74 6.59 15.29
C ARG A 166 10.03 6.51 14.48
N LEU A 167 10.03 7.00 13.25
CA LEU A 167 11.21 7.01 12.38
C LEU A 167 12.40 7.76 12.99
N ARG A 168 12.14 8.89 13.66
CA ARG A 168 13.15 9.68 14.39
C ARG A 168 13.74 8.92 15.58
N LEU A 169 12.90 8.21 16.34
CA LEU A 169 13.34 7.44 17.52
C LEU A 169 14.16 6.19 17.17
N THR A 170 14.03 5.67 15.94
CA THR A 170 14.72 4.45 15.49
C THR A 170 16.10 4.68 14.84
N ALA A 171 16.71 5.87 14.96
CA ALA A 171 18.03 6.18 14.35
C ALA A 171 19.21 5.63 15.20
N PRO A 172 20.24 5.03 14.55
CA PRO A 172 21.39 5.82 14.10
C PRO A 172 21.73 5.68 12.61
N ASP A 173 22.52 6.66 12.15
CA ASP A 173 22.98 6.98 10.80
C ASP A 173 23.68 5.80 10.08
N ASP A 174 23.65 5.83 8.75
CA ASP A 174 24.51 5.13 7.76
C ASP A 174 23.70 4.63 6.54
N GLY A 175 23.78 5.42 5.48
CA GLY A 175 23.56 4.97 4.10
C GLY A 175 22.10 4.86 3.68
N ASP A 176 21.58 5.97 3.15
CA ASP A 176 20.53 5.91 2.13
C ASP A 176 20.92 4.96 0.97
N ASP A 177 19.94 4.55 0.17
CA ASP A 177 20.09 3.82 -1.12
C ASP A 177 19.70 2.34 -1.19
N ALA A 178 18.68 1.88 -0.45
CA ALA A 178 18.08 0.54 -0.73
C ALA A 178 16.54 0.49 -0.80
N ALA A 179 15.84 1.63 -0.75
CA ALA A 179 14.38 1.67 -0.89
C ALA A 179 13.91 2.23 -2.25
N GLY A 180 14.85 2.44 -3.19
CA GLY A 180 14.62 3.05 -4.49
C GLY A 180 14.42 2.08 -5.67
N GLU A 181 14.57 0.77 -5.48
CA GLU A 181 14.53 -0.18 -6.59
C GLU A 181 13.23 -0.96 -6.74
N ASP A 182 12.52 -1.27 -5.65
CA ASP A 182 11.26 -2.03 -5.76
C ASP A 182 10.06 -1.15 -6.19
N ALA A 183 10.23 0.19 -6.15
CA ALA A 183 9.24 1.14 -6.65
C ALA A 183 9.41 1.49 -8.15
N ARG A 184 10.38 0.90 -8.86
CA ARG A 184 10.51 1.08 -10.32
C ARG A 184 9.53 0.23 -11.13
N GLN A 185 8.78 -0.67 -10.48
CA GLN A 185 7.53 -1.13 -11.06
C GLN A 185 6.47 -0.06 -10.82
N GLU A 186 6.65 1.08 -11.51
CA GLU A 186 5.49 1.84 -11.93
C GLU A 186 4.54 0.84 -12.61
N PRO A 187 3.25 0.81 -12.28
CA PRO A 187 2.34 0.03 -13.10
C PRO A 187 2.49 0.54 -14.53
N HIS A 188 2.79 -0.37 -15.45
CA HIS A 188 2.70 -0.10 -16.88
C HIS A 188 1.34 0.53 -17.15
N VAL A 189 1.33 1.85 -17.38
CA VAL A 189 0.18 2.57 -17.88
C VAL A 189 0.20 2.33 -19.39
N PRO A 190 -0.65 1.47 -19.97
CA PRO A 190 -0.91 1.60 -21.39
C PRO A 190 -1.49 2.99 -21.57
N SER A 191 -0.69 3.88 -22.16
CA SER A 191 -1.14 5.18 -22.63
C SER A 191 -2.42 4.94 -23.41
N ARG A 192 -3.55 5.48 -22.95
CA ARG A 192 -4.75 5.52 -23.77
C ARG A 192 -4.38 6.36 -24.98
N GLY A 193 -4.12 5.66 -26.09
CA GLY A 193 -4.00 6.27 -27.41
C GLY A 193 -5.20 7.15 -27.63
N SER A 194 -4.98 8.45 -27.56
CA SER A 194 -5.70 9.41 -28.37
C SER A 194 -5.38 9.08 -29.82
N ASP A 195 -6.12 8.14 -30.41
CA ASP A 195 -6.13 7.98 -31.86
C ASP A 195 -7.56 7.81 -32.37
N ALA A 196 -7.91 8.79 -33.19
CA ALA A 196 -8.99 8.84 -34.17
C ALA A 196 -10.41 8.41 -33.74
N LEU A 197 -11.24 9.45 -33.52
CA LEU A 197 -12.61 9.51 -34.03
C LEU A 197 -12.66 8.97 -35.47
N ALA A 198 -13.03 7.70 -35.64
CA ALA A 198 -13.41 7.15 -36.93
C ALA A 198 -14.77 7.76 -37.33
N LYS A 199 -14.72 8.61 -38.36
CA LYS A 199 -15.87 9.21 -39.05
C LYS A 199 -16.85 8.10 -39.49
N PRO A 200 -18.18 8.26 -39.30
CA PRO A 200 -19.14 7.27 -39.79
C PRO A 200 -19.16 7.25 -41.33
N PRO A 201 -19.38 6.08 -41.97
CA PRO A 201 -19.42 5.98 -43.42
C PRO A 201 -20.64 6.70 -44.00
N ALA A 202 -20.43 7.38 -45.13
CA ALA A 202 -21.45 8.08 -45.90
C ALA A 202 -22.49 7.10 -46.48
N PRO A 203 -23.75 7.53 -46.68
CA PRO A 203 -24.80 6.67 -47.23
C PRO A 203 -24.54 6.33 -48.70
N ALA A 204 -24.68 5.05 -49.04
CA ALA A 204 -24.56 4.57 -50.41
C ALA A 204 -25.66 5.19 -51.29
N ALA A 205 -25.24 5.89 -52.35
CA ALA A 205 -26.11 6.39 -53.39
C ALA A 205 -26.78 5.20 -54.10
N THR A 206 -28.10 5.14 -54.01
CA THR A 206 -28.95 4.31 -54.87
C THR A 206 -29.61 5.23 -55.89
N THR A 207 -29.26 5.13 -57.17
CA THR A 207 -30.15 5.47 -58.30
C THR A 207 -29.48 5.15 -59.65
N PRO A 208 -30.22 4.99 -60.76
CA PRO A 208 -31.56 4.42 -60.94
C PRO A 208 -31.53 3.01 -61.59
#